data_AF-A0A9J6DBW3-F1
#
_entry.id   AF-A0A9J6DBW3-F1
#
_cell.length_a   1.000
_cell.length_b   1.000
_cell.length_c   1.000
_cell.angle_alpha   90.00
_cell.angle_beta   90.00
_cell.angle_gamma   90.00
#
_symmetry.space_group_name_H-M   'P 1'
#
loop_
_entity.id
_entity.type
_entity.pdbx_description
1 polymer ?
#
loop_
_entity_poly.entity_id
_entity_poly.type
_entity_poly.pdbx_seq_one_letter_code
_entity_poly.pdbx_strand_id
1 'polypeptide(L)'
;MAMPPEQAPDTVASTSTATGETDDETDDETIDETDNELLSAYVDVSSDYESDNDETDNASVAAMKFAKSTTAFHAKSTDIATANAHFSALKLYAALESSSKTNPWQPNVSEYEETTPMCRMRVKRDITDLLTDPPPGVHVVPAEHNITVMDALVLGPNDTPYEGGFFHFVIQCPPDYPINPPRVRFMTTDYGGVRFNPNLYECGKVCLSILGTWTGPAWSPAQSIASVLISIQSLLSENPYHNEPDHETEWRPGDSKRYNLIVQHETIRVAVCDAIEACLNGCSICPPPLRDVMLKTFPDYYDKYEAVVVSNEDLTGRSMEDPFGTRRGQFQYKTLLKRLRALKGRVQDWLKATRERSE
;
A
#
# COMPACT_ATOMS: atom_id res chain seq x y z
N MET A 1 30.97 50.64 14.81
CA MET A 1 32.09 50.39 13.87
C MET A 1 31.48 49.76 12.63
N ALA A 2 31.38 50.53 11.57
CA ALA A 2 30.85 50.11 10.27
C ALA A 2 32.04 50.02 9.30
N MET A 3 32.11 48.94 8.52
CA MET A 3 32.99 48.83 7.35
C MET A 3 32.11 48.52 6.12
N PRO A 4 32.47 49.05 4.94
CA PRO A 4 31.62 49.12 3.74
C PRO A 4 31.78 47.90 2.80
N PRO A 5 30.95 47.77 1.74
CA PRO A 5 31.04 46.70 0.77
C PRO A 5 32.02 47.05 -0.36
N GLU A 6 32.70 46.04 -0.92
CA GLU A 6 33.60 46.20 -2.07
C GLU A 6 33.06 45.43 -3.28
N GLN A 7 33.11 46.11 -4.43
CA GLN A 7 32.53 45.75 -5.73
C GLN A 7 33.39 44.73 -6.50
N ALA A 8 32.73 44.02 -7.42
CA ALA A 8 33.33 43.21 -8.47
C ALA A 8 34.14 44.05 -9.48
N PRO A 9 34.95 43.39 -10.33
CA PRO A 9 35.11 43.85 -11.69
C PRO A 9 34.82 42.79 -12.77
N ASP A 10 34.16 43.34 -13.79
CA ASP A 10 33.84 42.96 -15.15
C ASP A 10 34.90 42.29 -16.06
N THR A 11 34.35 41.56 -17.06
CA THR A 11 34.80 41.39 -18.46
C THR A 11 36.01 40.45 -18.71
N VAL A 12 36.14 39.71 -19.82
CA VAL A 12 35.81 39.95 -21.24
C VAL A 12 35.61 38.60 -21.98
N ALA A 13 34.78 38.65 -23.03
CA ALA A 13 34.46 37.62 -24.01
C ALA A 13 35.65 37.09 -24.86
N SER A 14 35.45 35.89 -25.42
CA SER A 14 36.01 35.54 -26.73
C SER A 14 35.09 34.54 -27.46
N THR A 15 34.58 35.02 -28.59
CA THR A 15 33.79 34.34 -29.63
C THR A 15 34.63 33.41 -30.50
N SER A 16 34.07 32.26 -30.92
CA SER A 16 34.22 31.73 -32.30
C SER A 16 33.24 30.60 -32.62
N THR A 17 32.21 30.92 -33.42
CA THR A 17 31.78 30.25 -34.66
C THR A 17 31.87 28.71 -34.74
N ALA A 18 30.77 27.95 -34.72
CA ALA A 18 29.74 27.74 -35.77
C ALA A 18 30.07 26.60 -36.76
N THR A 19 29.38 25.46 -36.57
CA THR A 19 28.87 24.45 -37.55
C THR A 19 28.13 23.43 -36.66
N GLY A 20 26.83 23.16 -36.72
CA GLY A 20 25.99 22.98 -37.91
C GLY A 20 25.88 21.49 -38.19
N GLU A 21 25.10 20.75 -37.41
CA GLU A 21 24.51 19.45 -37.79
C GLU A 21 23.37 19.12 -36.80
N THR A 22 22.21 18.88 -37.38
CA THR A 22 20.94 18.51 -36.76
C THR A 22 20.86 17.00 -36.70
N ASP A 23 20.71 16.41 -35.52
CA ASP A 23 20.15 15.06 -35.36
C ASP A 23 19.18 15.10 -34.18
N ASP A 24 17.90 15.00 -34.55
CA ASP A 24 16.74 14.86 -33.69
C ASP A 24 16.48 13.35 -33.58
N GLU A 25 16.98 12.72 -32.52
CA GLU A 25 16.62 11.35 -32.16
C GLU A 25 15.64 11.43 -30.98
N THR A 26 14.35 11.41 -31.33
CA THR A 26 13.28 11.06 -30.42
C THR A 26 13.32 9.55 -30.20
N ASP A 27 13.76 9.11 -29.03
CA ASP A 27 13.55 7.74 -28.56
C ASP A 27 12.05 7.53 -28.29
N ASP A 28 11.41 6.84 -29.22
CA ASP A 28 10.05 6.33 -29.15
C ASP A 28 10.03 5.13 -28.18
N GLU A 29 9.82 5.39 -26.89
CA GLU A 29 9.43 4.35 -25.95
C GLU A 29 8.00 3.94 -26.26
N THR A 30 7.86 2.86 -27.02
CA THR A 30 6.58 2.18 -27.28
C THR A 30 5.97 1.72 -25.97
N ILE A 31 4.97 2.46 -25.51
CA ILE A 31 4.04 2.05 -24.44
C ILE A 31 3.36 0.76 -24.90
N ASP A 32 3.45 -0.27 -24.07
CA ASP A 32 2.85 -1.59 -24.26
C ASP A 32 1.33 -1.45 -24.51
N GLU A 33 0.86 -1.94 -25.68
CA GLU A 33 -0.55 -1.88 -26.09
C GLU A 33 -1.50 -2.57 -25.10
N THR A 34 -0.99 -3.38 -24.17
CA THR A 34 -1.78 -4.08 -23.14
C THR A 34 -2.28 -3.16 -22.01
N ASP A 35 -1.59 -2.05 -21.71
CA ASP A 35 -2.04 -1.10 -20.68
C ASP A 35 -3.23 -0.25 -21.17
N ASN A 36 -3.35 -0.04 -22.48
CA ASN A 36 -4.45 0.71 -23.10
C ASN A 36 -5.73 -0.14 -23.23
N GLU A 37 -5.61 -1.47 -23.33
CA GLU A 37 -6.74 -2.41 -23.31
C GLU A 37 -7.38 -2.50 -21.92
N LEU A 38 -6.58 -2.46 -20.86
CA LEU A 38 -7.07 -2.39 -19.47
C LEU A 38 -7.70 -1.02 -19.16
N LEU A 39 -7.09 0.07 -19.63
CA LEU A 39 -7.65 1.42 -19.48
C LEU A 39 -8.99 1.57 -20.20
N SER A 40 -9.10 1.06 -21.43
CA SER A 40 -10.35 1.07 -22.20
C SER A 40 -11.41 0.16 -21.58
N ALA A 41 -11.06 -1.06 -21.14
CA ALA A 41 -12.00 -1.95 -20.46
C ALA A 41 -12.61 -1.34 -19.18
N TYR A 42 -11.86 -0.54 -18.42
CA TYR A 42 -12.38 0.17 -17.25
C TYR A 42 -13.18 1.45 -17.59
N VAL A 43 -12.86 2.11 -18.70
CA VAL A 43 -13.57 3.31 -19.17
C VAL A 43 -14.89 2.94 -19.87
N ASP A 44 -14.95 1.82 -20.59
CA ASP A 44 -16.12 1.39 -21.37
C ASP A 44 -17.26 0.82 -20.49
N VAL A 45 -16.94 0.23 -19.34
CA VAL A 45 -17.97 -0.18 -18.34
C VAL A 45 -18.74 1.02 -17.78
N SER A 46 -18.28 2.25 -18.03
CA SER A 46 -18.95 3.47 -17.59
C SER A 46 -19.98 4.04 -18.58
N SER A 47 -20.06 3.60 -19.83
CA SER A 47 -21.02 4.17 -20.80
C SER A 47 -22.42 3.57 -20.71
N ASP A 48 -22.57 2.39 -20.10
CA ASP A 48 -23.82 1.62 -20.15
C ASP A 48 -24.77 1.86 -18.97
N TYR A 49 -24.55 2.91 -18.17
CA TYR A 49 -25.44 3.29 -17.08
C TYR A 49 -26.44 4.38 -17.50
N GLU A 50 -27.27 4.07 -18.51
CA GLU A 50 -28.56 4.74 -18.71
C GLU A 50 -29.70 3.77 -18.39
N SER A 51 -30.43 4.12 -17.32
CA SER A 51 -31.74 3.66 -16.86
C SER A 51 -32.21 2.25 -17.23
N ASP A 52 -32.43 1.42 -16.21
CA ASP A 52 -33.76 0.84 -15.98
C ASP A 52 -33.96 0.53 -14.50
N ASN A 53 -34.92 1.22 -13.90
CA ASN A 53 -35.47 0.93 -12.58
C ASN A 53 -36.32 -0.34 -12.70
N ASP A 54 -35.91 -1.42 -12.06
CA ASP A 54 -36.86 -2.40 -11.53
C ASP A 54 -36.37 -2.95 -10.19
N GLU A 55 -37.11 -2.61 -9.14
CA GLU A 55 -36.97 -3.14 -7.79
C GLU A 55 -37.25 -4.65 -7.79
N THR A 56 -36.31 -5.47 -7.28
CA THR A 56 -36.55 -6.55 -6.30
C THR A 56 -35.26 -7.37 -6.03
N ASP A 57 -34.81 -7.38 -4.78
CA ASP A 57 -34.06 -8.44 -4.09
C ASP A 57 -32.89 -9.19 -4.78
N ASN A 58 -32.00 -8.49 -5.49
CA ASN A 58 -30.80 -9.13 -6.08
C ASN A 58 -29.60 -9.27 -5.12
N ALA A 59 -29.48 -8.43 -4.09
CA ALA A 59 -28.33 -8.44 -3.17
C ALA A 59 -28.30 -9.67 -2.24
N SER A 60 -29.46 -10.13 -1.78
CA SER A 60 -29.58 -11.33 -0.92
C SER A 60 -29.33 -12.63 -1.71
N VAL A 61 -29.74 -12.65 -2.98
CA VAL A 61 -29.55 -13.79 -3.89
C VAL A 61 -28.08 -13.90 -4.34
N ALA A 62 -27.39 -12.77 -4.55
CA ALA A 62 -25.96 -12.73 -4.86
C ALA A 62 -25.10 -13.20 -3.68
N ALA A 63 -25.40 -12.75 -2.45
CA ALA A 63 -24.72 -13.20 -1.24
C ALA A 63 -24.91 -14.71 -1.00
N MET A 64 -26.10 -15.25 -1.24
CA MET A 64 -26.36 -16.70 -1.17
C MET A 64 -25.66 -17.50 -2.27
N LYS A 65 -25.52 -16.95 -3.49
CA LYS A 65 -24.77 -17.59 -4.58
C LYS A 65 -23.26 -17.61 -4.29
N PHE A 66 -22.73 -16.54 -3.71
CA PHE A 66 -21.33 -16.46 -3.29
C PHE A 66 -21.02 -17.48 -2.19
N ALA A 67 -21.83 -17.54 -1.12
CA ALA A 67 -21.67 -18.54 -0.05
C ALA A 67 -21.79 -19.99 -0.54
N LYS A 68 -22.64 -20.27 -1.54
CA LYS A 68 -22.76 -21.59 -2.18
C LYS A 68 -21.54 -21.94 -3.06
N SER A 69 -20.92 -20.95 -3.71
CA SER A 69 -19.68 -21.15 -4.47
C SER A 69 -18.49 -21.43 -3.53
N THR A 70 -18.40 -20.71 -2.41
CA THR A 70 -17.35 -20.87 -1.39
C THR A 70 -17.44 -22.22 -0.67
N THR A 71 -18.65 -22.72 -0.41
CA THR A 71 -18.85 -24.07 0.17
C THR A 71 -18.51 -25.18 -0.81
N ALA A 72 -18.68 -24.97 -2.13
CA ALA A 72 -18.25 -25.92 -3.15
C ALA A 72 -16.71 -25.97 -3.30
N PHE A 73 -16.01 -24.85 -3.08
CA PHE A 73 -14.54 -24.81 -3.05
C PHE A 73 -13.95 -25.51 -1.81
N HIS A 74 -14.65 -25.41 -0.67
CA HIS A 74 -14.30 -26.08 0.59
C HIS A 74 -14.17 -27.62 0.49
N ALA A 75 -14.82 -28.24 -0.50
CA ALA A 75 -14.79 -29.69 -0.71
C ALA A 75 -13.54 -30.19 -1.48
N LYS A 76 -12.65 -29.30 -1.95
CA LYS A 76 -11.51 -29.67 -2.81
C LYS A 76 -10.12 -29.36 -2.26
N SER A 77 -9.98 -28.64 -1.15
CA SER A 77 -8.65 -28.29 -0.60
C SER A 77 -8.32 -29.14 0.62
N THR A 78 -7.30 -30.00 0.49
CA THR A 78 -6.78 -30.87 1.56
C THR A 78 -5.66 -30.23 2.37
N ASP A 79 -5.37 -28.93 2.18
CA ASP A 79 -4.30 -28.24 2.88
C ASP A 79 -4.82 -27.43 4.07
N ILE A 80 -4.42 -27.86 5.28
CA ILE A 80 -4.77 -27.27 6.56
C ILE A 80 -4.25 -25.82 6.66
N ALA A 81 -3.14 -25.48 6.01
CA ALA A 81 -2.60 -24.13 6.02
C ALA A 81 -3.50 -23.14 5.25
N THR A 82 -3.98 -23.54 4.07
CA THR A 82 -4.91 -22.78 3.23
C THR A 82 -6.26 -22.61 3.91
N ALA A 83 -6.76 -23.66 4.58
CA ALA A 83 -8.00 -23.59 5.36
C ALA A 83 -7.89 -22.61 6.55
N ASN A 84 -6.75 -22.58 7.24
CA ASN A 84 -6.51 -21.68 8.37
C ASN A 84 -6.37 -20.21 7.94
N ALA A 85 -5.72 -19.94 6.80
CA ALA A 85 -5.63 -18.59 6.24
C ALA A 85 -7.00 -18.07 5.79
N HIS A 86 -7.80 -18.91 5.14
CA HIS A 86 -9.17 -18.58 4.72
C HIS A 86 -10.10 -18.35 5.92
N PHE A 87 -9.96 -19.16 6.99
CA PHE A 87 -10.71 -18.96 8.24
C PHE A 87 -10.32 -17.66 8.95
N SER A 88 -9.08 -17.21 8.79
CA SER A 88 -8.59 -15.94 9.36
C SER A 88 -9.09 -14.73 8.56
N ALA A 89 -9.13 -14.81 7.23
CA ALA A 89 -9.74 -13.80 6.37
C ALA A 89 -11.26 -13.66 6.63
N LEU A 90 -11.97 -14.79 6.80
CA LEU A 90 -13.38 -14.81 7.17
C LEU A 90 -13.64 -14.21 8.55
N LYS A 91 -12.74 -14.42 9.52
CA LYS A 91 -12.82 -13.75 10.84
C LYS A 91 -12.62 -12.25 10.74
N LEU A 92 -11.75 -11.77 9.84
CA LEU A 92 -11.57 -10.34 9.60
C LEU A 92 -12.84 -9.71 9.01
N TYR A 93 -13.48 -10.39 8.06
CA TYR A 93 -14.77 -10.00 7.47
C TYR A 93 -15.93 -10.06 8.49
N ALA A 94 -15.98 -11.09 9.33
CA ALA A 94 -17.00 -11.20 10.38
C ALA A 94 -16.79 -10.17 11.51
N ALA A 95 -15.54 -9.84 11.84
CA ALA A 95 -15.22 -8.78 12.80
C ALA A 95 -15.59 -7.39 12.26
N LEU A 96 -15.41 -7.19 10.95
CA LEU A 96 -15.86 -6.01 10.19
C LEU A 96 -17.39 -5.78 10.31
N GLU A 97 -18.19 -6.84 10.29
CA GLU A 97 -19.66 -6.75 10.37
C GLU A 97 -20.18 -6.52 11.81
N SER A 98 -19.39 -6.83 12.85
CA SER A 98 -19.88 -6.87 14.23
C SER A 98 -19.84 -5.55 15.02
N SER A 99 -19.26 -4.47 14.47
CA SER A 99 -19.17 -3.17 15.17
C SER A 99 -20.26 -2.20 14.71
N SER A 100 -21.44 -2.33 15.29
CA SER A 100 -22.58 -1.42 15.10
C SER A 100 -22.41 -0.09 15.84
N LYS A 101 -21.35 0.66 15.47
CA LYS A 101 -21.21 2.12 15.50
C LYS A 101 -20.18 2.46 14.42
N THR A 102 -20.60 3.01 13.29
CA THR A 102 -19.70 3.30 12.16
C THR A 102 -18.60 4.26 12.61
N ASN A 103 -17.37 3.77 12.67
CA ASN A 103 -16.22 4.57 13.05
C ASN A 103 -15.87 5.52 11.89
N PRO A 104 -15.87 6.85 12.06
CA PRO A 104 -15.89 7.79 10.93
C PRO A 104 -14.70 7.69 9.97
N TRP A 105 -13.55 7.16 10.43
CA TRP A 105 -12.35 6.97 9.60
C TRP A 105 -12.30 5.62 8.87
N GLN A 106 -13.18 4.68 9.22
CA GLN A 106 -13.13 3.31 8.72
C GLN A 106 -13.99 3.16 7.45
N PRO A 107 -13.46 2.56 6.36
CA PRO A 107 -14.27 2.18 5.21
C PRO A 107 -15.40 1.22 5.61
N ASN A 108 -16.62 1.53 5.20
CA ASN A 108 -17.79 0.67 5.27
C ASN A 108 -18.07 0.09 3.87
N VAL A 109 -17.30 -0.93 3.50
CA VAL A 109 -17.38 -1.56 2.17
C VAL A 109 -18.62 -2.44 1.98
N SER A 110 -19.32 -2.80 3.06
CA SER A 110 -20.55 -3.60 3.03
C SER A 110 -21.81 -2.78 2.76
N GLU A 111 -21.78 -1.48 3.03
CA GLU A 111 -22.93 -0.58 2.82
C GLU A 111 -22.76 0.19 1.52
N TYR A 112 -23.76 0.10 0.65
CA TYR A 112 -23.84 0.96 -0.52
C TYR A 112 -24.22 2.38 -0.07
N GLU A 113 -23.32 3.34 -0.28
CA GLU A 113 -23.59 4.75 -0.06
C GLU A 113 -23.88 5.42 -1.42
N GLU A 114 -25.08 5.99 -1.60
CA GLU A 114 -25.49 6.61 -2.86
C GLU A 114 -24.63 7.84 -3.17
N THR A 115 -23.90 7.80 -4.29
CA THR A 115 -22.92 8.83 -4.65
C THR A 115 -23.52 9.94 -5.51
N THR A 116 -23.03 11.17 -5.34
CA THR A 116 -23.39 12.27 -6.25
C THR A 116 -22.67 12.12 -7.61
N PRO A 117 -23.24 12.64 -8.72
CA PRO A 117 -22.53 12.67 -10.01
C PRO A 117 -21.16 13.35 -9.94
N MET A 118 -21.06 14.44 -9.18
CA MET A 118 -19.80 15.16 -8.95
C MET A 118 -18.76 14.31 -8.23
N CYS A 119 -19.18 13.55 -7.22
CA CYS A 119 -18.32 12.58 -6.55
C CYS A 119 -17.78 11.55 -7.53
N ARG A 120 -18.65 10.89 -8.30
CA ARG A 120 -18.21 9.89 -9.30
C ARG A 120 -17.24 10.48 -10.32
N MET A 121 -17.51 11.67 -10.83
CA MET A 121 -16.59 12.35 -11.78
C MET A 121 -15.25 12.69 -11.14
N ARG A 122 -15.23 13.16 -9.88
CA ARG A 122 -13.98 13.44 -9.18
C ARG A 122 -13.19 12.16 -8.91
N VAL A 123 -13.84 11.12 -8.39
CA VAL A 123 -13.19 9.83 -8.09
C VAL A 123 -12.58 9.23 -9.35
N LYS A 124 -13.32 9.21 -10.47
CA LYS A 124 -12.79 8.74 -11.75
C LYS A 124 -11.54 9.47 -12.16
N ARG A 125 -11.55 10.81 -12.11
CA ARG A 125 -10.36 11.61 -12.43
C ARG A 125 -9.18 11.26 -11.52
N ASP A 126 -9.38 11.18 -10.20
CA ASP A 126 -8.29 10.84 -9.27
C ASP A 126 -7.71 9.45 -9.55
N ILE A 127 -8.56 8.49 -9.91
CA ILE A 127 -8.12 7.14 -10.31
C ILE A 127 -7.36 7.21 -11.64
N THR A 128 -7.87 7.92 -12.64
CA THR A 128 -7.19 8.09 -13.93
C THR A 128 -5.81 8.72 -13.74
N ASP A 129 -5.71 9.77 -12.92
CA ASP A 129 -4.44 10.43 -12.61
C ASP A 129 -3.47 9.42 -11.95
N LEU A 130 -3.95 8.62 -11.00
CA LEU A 130 -3.15 7.58 -10.32
C LEU A 130 -2.71 6.43 -11.23
N LEU A 131 -3.50 6.09 -12.25
CA LEU A 131 -3.14 5.04 -13.21
C LEU A 131 -2.22 5.56 -14.32
N THR A 132 -2.32 6.85 -14.67
CA THR A 132 -1.53 7.48 -15.74
C THR A 132 -0.15 7.91 -15.23
N ASP A 133 -0.08 8.49 -14.03
CA ASP A 133 1.14 8.99 -13.40
C ASP A 133 1.17 8.60 -11.91
N PRO A 134 1.35 7.29 -11.60
CA PRO A 134 1.39 6.82 -10.22
C PRO A 134 2.59 7.40 -9.47
N PRO A 135 2.42 7.84 -8.21
CA PRO A 135 3.56 8.17 -7.36
C PRO A 135 4.51 6.96 -7.23
N PRO A 136 5.84 7.16 -7.16
CA PRO A 136 6.80 6.06 -7.09
C PRO A 136 6.50 5.08 -5.95
N GLY A 137 6.38 3.80 -6.30
CA GLY A 137 6.09 2.72 -5.35
C GLY A 137 4.65 2.73 -4.82
N VAL A 138 3.73 3.45 -5.45
CA VAL A 138 2.29 3.42 -5.14
C VAL A 138 1.53 2.77 -6.29
N HIS A 139 0.72 1.78 -5.97
CA HIS A 139 -0.14 1.08 -6.94
C HIS A 139 -1.57 1.05 -6.44
N VAL A 140 -2.55 1.29 -7.31
CA VAL A 140 -3.96 1.37 -6.94
C VAL A 140 -4.80 0.50 -7.87
N VAL A 141 -5.80 -0.18 -7.30
CA VAL A 141 -6.79 -0.96 -8.03
C VAL A 141 -8.18 -0.58 -7.53
N PRO A 142 -9.03 0.04 -8.36
CA PRO A 142 -10.42 0.31 -8.00
C PRO A 142 -11.22 -0.99 -7.89
N ALA A 143 -12.22 -1.02 -7.00
CA ALA A 143 -13.11 -2.16 -6.88
C ALA A 143 -14.06 -2.25 -8.08
N GLU A 144 -14.26 -3.46 -8.61
CA GLU A 144 -15.02 -3.72 -9.85
C GLU A 144 -16.45 -3.15 -9.83
N HIS A 145 -17.11 -3.21 -8.68
CA HIS A 145 -18.53 -2.84 -8.54
C HIS A 145 -18.76 -1.51 -7.85
N ASN A 146 -17.70 -0.88 -7.32
CA ASN A 146 -17.82 0.40 -6.64
C ASN A 146 -16.53 1.20 -6.78
N ILE A 147 -16.52 2.13 -7.73
CA ILE A 147 -15.36 3.00 -8.00
C ILE A 147 -14.95 3.87 -6.81
N THR A 148 -15.82 4.08 -5.81
CA THR A 148 -15.44 4.85 -4.62
C THR A 148 -14.60 4.05 -3.65
N VAL A 149 -14.54 2.73 -3.81
CA VAL A 149 -13.69 1.82 -3.05
C VAL A 149 -12.49 1.42 -3.92
N MET A 150 -11.31 1.44 -3.33
CA MET A 150 -10.08 0.99 -4.00
C MET A 150 -9.09 0.41 -3.01
N ASP A 151 -8.31 -0.54 -3.49
CA ASP A 151 -7.15 -1.08 -2.81
C ASP A 151 -5.91 -0.30 -3.27
N ALA A 152 -5.05 0.04 -2.32
CA ALA A 152 -3.77 0.66 -2.59
C ALA A 152 -2.64 -0.16 -1.96
N LEU A 153 -1.55 -0.32 -2.70
CA LEU A 153 -0.29 -0.89 -2.24
C LEU A 153 0.77 0.21 -2.24
N VAL A 154 1.37 0.46 -1.07
CA VAL A 154 2.49 1.38 -0.91
C VAL A 154 3.73 0.57 -0.57
N LEU A 155 4.77 0.70 -1.39
CA LEU A 155 6.08 0.13 -1.12
C LEU A 155 6.80 0.98 -0.08
N GLY A 156 7.42 0.29 0.88
CA GLY A 156 8.26 0.93 1.88
C GLY A 156 9.47 1.63 1.24
N PRO A 157 9.71 2.92 1.50
CA PRO A 157 10.79 3.68 0.87
C PRO A 157 12.19 3.12 1.19
N ASN A 158 13.13 3.30 0.26
CA ASN A 158 14.54 2.95 0.48
C ASN A 158 15.13 3.69 1.67
N ASP A 159 16.14 3.10 2.31
CA ASP A 159 16.87 3.69 3.45
C ASP A 159 16.01 3.91 4.71
N THR A 160 14.85 3.24 4.80
CA THR A 160 13.95 3.29 5.95
C THR A 160 13.79 1.88 6.56
N PRO A 161 13.34 1.75 7.83
CA PRO A 161 13.00 0.43 8.38
C PRO A 161 11.80 -0.24 7.68
N TYR A 162 11.18 0.43 6.71
CA TYR A 162 10.07 -0.09 5.92
C TYR A 162 10.52 -0.64 4.56
N GLU A 163 11.77 -0.43 4.17
CA GLU A 163 12.30 -0.67 2.81
C GLU A 163 11.87 -2.01 2.20
N GLY A 164 11.23 -1.92 1.03
CA GLY A 164 10.72 -3.05 0.26
C GLY A 164 9.46 -3.72 0.83
N GLY A 165 8.97 -3.29 2.00
CA GLY A 165 7.72 -3.80 2.57
C GLY A 165 6.49 -3.49 1.70
N PHE A 166 5.56 -4.44 1.62
CA PHE A 166 4.29 -4.32 0.90
C PHE A 166 3.16 -3.89 1.86
N PHE A 167 2.83 -2.60 1.88
CA PHE A 167 1.80 -2.04 2.78
C PHE A 167 0.48 -1.85 2.05
N HIS A 168 -0.52 -2.66 2.40
CA HIS A 168 -1.85 -2.66 1.79
C HIS A 168 -2.83 -1.77 2.57
N PHE A 169 -3.59 -0.97 1.83
CA PHE A 169 -4.61 -0.06 2.33
C PHE A 169 -5.91 -0.24 1.55
N VAL A 170 -7.04 -0.08 2.25
CA VAL A 170 -8.37 0.06 1.63
C VAL A 170 -8.81 1.49 1.80
N ILE A 171 -9.24 2.12 0.70
CA ILE A 171 -9.69 3.50 0.63
C ILE A 171 -11.15 3.51 0.18
N GLN A 172 -11.99 4.31 0.85
CA GLN A 172 -13.36 4.56 0.44
C GLN A 172 -13.65 6.06 0.42
N CYS A 173 -13.97 6.59 -0.75
CA CYS A 173 -14.46 7.96 -0.89
C CYS A 173 -15.93 8.05 -0.44
N PRO A 174 -16.29 9.02 0.42
CA PRO A 174 -17.69 9.21 0.81
C PRO A 174 -18.55 9.73 -0.37
N PRO A 175 -19.89 9.62 -0.28
CA PRO A 175 -20.86 10.13 -1.26
C PRO A 175 -20.67 11.56 -1.75
N ASP A 176 -20.09 12.39 -0.89
CA ASP A 176 -19.86 13.80 -1.08
C ASP A 176 -18.38 14.14 -1.32
N TYR A 177 -17.52 13.15 -1.57
CA TYR A 177 -16.14 13.40 -2.04
C TYR A 177 -16.17 14.35 -3.26
N PRO A 178 -15.28 15.37 -3.35
CA PRO A 178 -14.15 15.67 -2.46
C PRO A 178 -14.46 16.66 -1.33
N ILE A 179 -15.72 16.90 -0.98
CA ILE A 179 -16.07 17.80 0.13
C ILE A 179 -15.53 17.27 1.45
N ASN A 180 -15.70 15.97 1.70
CA ASN A 180 -15.13 15.26 2.83
C ASN A 180 -13.98 14.33 2.40
N PRO A 181 -13.01 14.06 3.30
CA PRO A 181 -11.87 13.20 3.00
C PRO A 181 -12.30 11.74 2.77
N PRO A 182 -11.49 10.97 2.05
CA PRO A 182 -11.69 9.53 1.97
C PRO A 182 -11.45 8.87 3.34
N ARG A 183 -12.13 7.76 3.59
CA ARG A 183 -11.87 6.87 4.73
C ARG A 183 -10.76 5.90 4.33
N VAL A 184 -9.78 5.68 5.20
CA VAL A 184 -8.61 4.83 4.89
C VAL A 184 -8.37 3.85 6.03
N ARG A 185 -8.19 2.58 5.67
CA ARG A 185 -7.79 1.52 6.59
C ARG A 185 -6.49 0.86 6.14
N PHE A 186 -5.55 0.77 7.06
CA PHE A 186 -4.34 -0.01 6.92
C PHE A 186 -4.60 -1.49 7.19
N MET A 187 -4.21 -2.36 6.26
CA MET A 187 -4.54 -3.79 6.29
C MET A 187 -3.38 -4.68 6.72
N THR A 188 -2.13 -4.31 6.41
CA THR A 188 -0.92 -5.07 6.75
C THR A 188 -0.58 -4.98 8.25
N THR A 189 -1.41 -5.55 9.11
CA THR A 189 -1.34 -5.40 10.58
C THR A 189 -1.12 -6.71 11.34
N ASP A 190 -0.97 -7.84 10.64
CA ASP A 190 -0.94 -9.19 11.23
C ASP A 190 -2.15 -9.44 12.14
N TYR A 191 -3.36 -9.20 11.61
CA TYR A 191 -4.62 -9.35 12.34
C TYR A 191 -4.69 -8.50 13.63
N GLY A 192 -4.06 -7.32 13.63
CA GLY A 192 -3.93 -6.47 14.79
C GLY A 192 -2.79 -6.84 15.75
N GLY A 193 -1.84 -7.66 15.31
CA GLY A 193 -0.65 -8.02 16.07
C GLY A 193 0.51 -7.03 15.96
N VAL A 194 0.50 -6.13 14.95
CA VAL A 194 1.62 -5.21 14.71
C VAL A 194 1.16 -3.76 14.52
N ARG A 195 1.70 -2.87 15.36
CA ARG A 195 1.75 -1.42 15.12
C ARG A 195 3.06 -1.07 14.40
N PHE A 196 2.94 -0.68 13.13
CA PHE A 196 4.07 -0.41 12.24
C PHE A 196 4.67 0.99 12.40
N ASN A 197 3.85 1.95 12.83
CA ASN A 197 4.26 3.35 12.95
C ASN A 197 3.41 4.00 14.05
N PRO A 198 3.88 5.08 14.71
CA PRO A 198 3.02 5.87 15.59
C PRO A 198 1.69 6.27 14.94
N ASN A 199 1.68 6.52 13.64
CA ASN A 199 0.51 6.87 12.85
C ASN A 199 -0.19 5.70 12.13
N LEU A 200 0.35 4.48 12.18
CA LEU A 200 -0.24 3.26 11.59
C LEU A 200 -0.54 2.24 12.68
N TYR A 201 -1.76 2.28 13.18
CA TYR A 201 -2.20 1.51 14.33
C TYR A 201 -2.45 0.05 13.96
N GLU A 202 -2.29 -0.85 14.94
CA GLU A 202 -2.59 -2.28 14.80
C GLU A 202 -4.05 -2.54 14.41
N CYS A 203 -4.99 -1.70 14.85
CA CYS A 203 -6.41 -1.81 14.46
C CYS A 203 -6.69 -1.38 13.00
N GLY A 204 -5.67 -0.88 12.29
CA GLY A 204 -5.74 -0.39 10.92
C GLY A 204 -6.04 1.10 10.80
N LYS A 205 -6.11 1.86 11.89
CA LYS A 205 -6.28 3.32 11.85
C LYS A 205 -5.03 3.99 11.30
N VAL A 206 -5.24 4.88 10.32
CA VAL A 206 -4.22 5.79 9.79
C VAL A 206 -4.42 7.18 10.39
N CYS A 207 -3.39 7.74 11.00
CA CYS A 207 -3.40 9.08 11.60
C CYS A 207 -2.75 10.10 10.65
N LEU A 208 -3.58 10.89 9.96
CA LEU A 208 -3.17 11.99 9.10
C LEU A 208 -4.13 13.16 9.30
N SER A 209 -3.60 14.39 9.28
CA SER A 209 -4.42 15.59 9.50
C SER A 209 -5.42 15.81 8.36
N ILE A 210 -5.01 15.51 7.13
CA ILE A 210 -5.86 15.55 5.94
C ILE A 210 -6.95 14.46 5.92
N LEU A 211 -6.88 13.48 6.83
CA LEU A 211 -7.96 12.49 7.05
C LEU A 211 -8.79 12.82 8.30
N GLY A 212 -8.51 13.94 8.99
CA GLY A 212 -9.16 14.33 10.23
C GLY A 212 -8.81 13.43 11.42
N THR A 213 -7.77 12.59 11.31
CA THR A 213 -7.37 11.63 12.34
C THR A 213 -6.11 12.03 13.11
N TRP A 214 -5.54 13.21 12.79
CA TRP A 214 -4.36 13.78 13.44
C TRP A 214 -4.43 15.32 13.49
N THR A 215 -3.56 15.93 14.29
CA THR A 215 -3.41 17.39 14.34
C THR A 215 -2.64 17.90 13.12
N GLY A 216 -3.01 19.06 12.59
CA GLY A 216 -2.35 19.68 11.43
C GLY A 216 -3.35 20.30 10.44
N PRO A 217 -2.90 20.60 9.20
CA PRO A 217 -3.78 21.10 8.14
C PRO A 217 -4.92 20.13 7.85
N ALA A 218 -6.15 20.64 7.89
CA ALA A 218 -7.34 19.84 7.63
C ALA A 218 -7.48 19.50 6.14
N TRP A 219 -8.33 18.49 5.85
CA TRP A 219 -8.77 18.19 4.49
C TRP A 219 -9.30 19.44 3.79
N SER A 220 -8.99 19.54 2.50
CA SER A 220 -9.68 20.47 1.61
C SER A 220 -9.94 19.77 0.28
N PRO A 221 -11.00 20.15 -0.47
CA PRO A 221 -11.31 19.56 -1.77
C PRO A 221 -10.21 19.72 -2.84
N ALA A 222 -9.17 20.53 -2.57
CA ALA A 222 -7.98 20.66 -3.41
C ALA A 222 -7.04 19.45 -3.32
N GLN A 223 -7.15 18.66 -2.24
CA GLN A 223 -6.40 17.41 -2.09
C GLN A 223 -6.99 16.31 -3.00
N SER A 224 -6.21 15.25 -3.20
CA SER A 224 -6.58 14.09 -4.03
C SER A 224 -6.25 12.79 -3.32
N ILE A 225 -6.70 11.68 -3.90
CA ILE A 225 -6.31 10.35 -3.41
C ILE A 225 -4.78 10.16 -3.49
N ALA A 226 -4.14 10.68 -4.55
CA ALA A 226 -2.68 10.67 -4.68
C ALA A 226 -1.99 11.43 -3.55
N SER A 227 -2.47 12.62 -3.15
CA SER A 227 -1.85 13.37 -2.05
C SER A 227 -2.03 12.68 -0.70
N VAL A 228 -3.12 11.95 -0.50
CA VAL A 228 -3.30 11.06 0.67
C VAL A 228 -2.27 9.94 0.66
N LEU A 229 -2.08 9.23 -0.46
CA LEU A 229 -1.12 8.13 -0.58
C LEU A 229 0.33 8.60 -0.41
N ILE A 230 0.70 9.74 -0.98
CA ILE A 230 2.02 10.38 -0.78
C ILE A 230 2.21 10.74 0.70
N SER A 231 1.17 11.26 1.37
CA SER A 231 1.23 11.57 2.80
C SER A 231 1.41 10.30 3.65
N ILE A 232 0.76 9.20 3.29
CA ILE A 232 0.94 7.90 3.94
C ILE A 232 2.38 7.40 3.74
N GLN A 233 2.90 7.43 2.51
CA GLN A 233 4.28 7.02 2.22
C GLN A 233 5.29 7.86 2.99
N SER A 234 5.04 9.16 3.15
CA SER A 234 5.90 10.06 3.92
C SER A 234 5.94 9.75 5.43
N LEU A 235 4.94 9.06 5.98
CA LEU A 235 4.98 8.57 7.37
C LEU A 235 6.02 7.45 7.55
N LEU A 236 6.35 6.73 6.47
CA LEU A 236 7.32 5.64 6.45
C LEU A 236 8.75 6.20 6.38
N SER A 237 9.11 7.07 7.33
CA SER A 237 10.37 7.81 7.37
C SER A 237 11.54 6.95 7.88
N GLU A 238 12.76 7.47 7.78
CA GLU A 238 13.99 6.82 8.27
C GLU A 238 13.97 6.59 9.79
N ASN A 239 13.30 7.47 10.55
CA ASN A 239 13.27 7.47 12.01
C ASN A 239 11.82 7.62 12.53
N PRO A 240 10.97 6.59 12.35
CA PRO A 240 9.54 6.67 12.67
C PRO A 240 9.23 6.85 14.16
N TYR A 241 10.23 6.69 15.05
CA TYR A 241 10.08 7.04 16.46
C TYR A 241 9.67 8.51 16.66
N HIS A 242 10.22 9.42 15.85
CA HIS A 242 9.95 10.85 15.94
C HIS A 242 8.57 11.26 15.42
N ASN A 243 7.78 10.32 14.87
CA ASN A 243 6.42 10.59 14.47
C ASN A 243 5.44 10.64 15.66
N GLU A 244 5.82 10.10 16.82
CA GLU A 244 5.01 10.19 18.04
C GLU A 244 5.15 11.62 18.64
N PRO A 245 4.05 12.28 19.06
CA PRO A 245 4.11 13.61 19.66
C PRO A 245 5.03 13.65 20.87
N ASP A 246 5.78 14.75 21.03
CA ASP A 246 6.75 14.98 22.11
C ASP A 246 7.96 14.00 22.10
N HIS A 247 8.23 13.35 20.96
CA HIS A 247 9.36 12.45 20.74
C HIS A 247 10.32 12.95 19.64
N GLU A 248 10.35 14.25 19.34
CA GLU A 248 11.29 14.85 18.38
C GLU A 248 12.74 14.62 18.80
N THR A 249 12.98 14.51 20.12
CA THR A 249 14.24 14.08 20.70
C THR A 249 14.06 12.76 21.43
N GLU A 250 15.03 11.85 21.29
CA GLU A 250 15.02 10.57 22.00
C GLU A 250 15.02 10.77 23.52
N TRP A 251 14.05 10.16 24.21
CA TRP A 251 14.01 10.20 25.68
C TRP A 251 15.18 9.47 26.31
N ARG A 252 15.58 8.34 25.72
CA ARG A 252 16.81 7.63 26.07
C ARG A 252 17.67 7.44 24.83
N PRO A 253 19.00 7.58 24.94
CA PRO A 253 19.89 7.37 23.80
C PRO A 253 19.67 6.02 23.11
N GLY A 254 19.41 6.07 21.81
CA GLY A 254 19.19 4.89 20.97
C GLY A 254 17.78 4.30 21.01
N ASP A 255 16.79 5.02 21.53
CA ASP A 255 15.38 4.64 21.45
C ASP A 255 14.92 4.54 19.99
N SER A 256 15.23 5.53 19.14
CA SER A 256 14.90 5.50 17.71
C SER A 256 15.53 4.28 17.03
N LYS A 257 16.81 4.02 17.31
CA LYS A 257 17.50 2.84 16.76
C LYS A 257 16.85 1.51 17.19
N ARG A 258 16.45 1.39 18.46
CA ARG A 258 15.75 0.20 18.97
C ARG A 258 14.39 0.04 18.30
N TYR A 259 13.65 1.14 18.12
CA TYR A 259 12.39 1.13 17.39
C TYR A 259 12.57 0.75 15.92
N ASN A 260 13.59 1.27 15.23
CA ASN A 260 13.91 0.92 13.85
C ASN A 260 14.20 -0.57 13.67
N LEU A 261 14.97 -1.19 14.56
CA LEU A 261 15.24 -2.64 14.49
C LEU A 261 13.97 -3.47 14.60
N ILE A 262 13.04 -3.04 15.46
CA ILE A 262 11.74 -3.68 15.64
C ILE A 262 10.90 -3.54 14.37
N VAL A 263 10.75 -2.30 13.86
CA VAL A 263 9.97 -2.04 12.65
C VAL A 263 10.55 -2.81 11.46
N GLN A 264 11.87 -2.80 11.27
CA GLN A 264 12.56 -3.52 10.20
C GLN A 264 12.32 -5.03 10.27
N HIS A 265 12.38 -5.62 11.47
CA HIS A 265 12.03 -7.03 11.66
C HIS A 265 10.58 -7.31 11.26
N GLU A 266 9.63 -6.51 11.75
CA GLU A 266 8.21 -6.69 11.46
C GLU A 266 7.85 -6.43 9.99
N THR A 267 8.56 -5.52 9.32
CA THR A 267 8.46 -5.28 7.87
C THR A 267 8.82 -6.55 7.11
N ILE A 268 9.98 -7.14 7.38
CA ILE A 268 10.39 -8.37 6.69
C ILE A 268 9.46 -9.54 7.04
N ARG A 269 9.04 -9.66 8.30
CA ARG A 269 8.16 -10.74 8.75
C ARG A 269 6.78 -10.66 8.10
N VAL A 270 6.09 -9.53 8.25
CA VAL A 270 4.68 -9.38 7.90
C VAL A 270 4.51 -8.76 6.52
N ALA A 271 5.10 -7.58 6.31
CA ALA A 271 4.92 -6.83 5.07
C ALA A 271 5.66 -7.47 3.89
N VAL A 272 6.61 -8.40 4.11
CA VAL A 272 7.30 -9.14 3.05
C VAL A 272 6.95 -10.62 3.10
N CYS A 273 7.39 -11.38 4.10
CA CYS A 273 7.23 -12.84 4.09
C CYS A 273 5.75 -13.26 4.14
N ASP A 274 4.97 -12.79 5.10
CA ASP A 274 3.55 -13.16 5.19
C ASP A 274 2.77 -12.71 3.94
N ALA A 275 3.08 -11.52 3.42
CA ALA A 275 2.44 -10.96 2.24
C ALA A 275 2.71 -11.79 0.96
N ILE A 276 3.96 -12.20 0.72
CA ILE A 276 4.34 -13.02 -0.43
C ILE A 276 3.85 -14.47 -0.28
N GLU A 277 3.90 -15.03 0.93
CA GLU A 277 3.31 -16.34 1.22
C GLU A 277 1.80 -16.35 0.92
N ALA A 278 1.08 -15.32 1.35
CA ALA A 278 -0.35 -15.19 1.07
C ALA A 278 -0.63 -15.08 -0.43
N CYS A 279 0.19 -14.34 -1.19
CA CYS A 279 0.06 -14.25 -2.65
C CYS A 279 0.26 -15.60 -3.33
N LEU A 280 1.36 -16.31 -3.01
CA LEU A 280 1.68 -17.62 -3.59
C LEU A 280 0.65 -18.71 -3.23
N ASN A 281 0.01 -18.59 -2.06
CA ASN A 281 -1.00 -19.54 -1.58
C ASN A 281 -2.43 -19.19 -2.03
N GLY A 282 -2.62 -18.10 -2.78
CA GLY A 282 -3.96 -17.63 -3.18
C GLY A 282 -4.84 -17.19 -2.01
N CYS A 283 -4.24 -16.84 -0.87
CA CYS A 283 -4.92 -16.44 0.37
C CYS A 283 -4.77 -14.94 0.67
N SER A 284 -4.06 -14.19 -0.17
CA SER A 284 -3.89 -12.75 0.01
C SER A 284 -5.21 -12.01 -0.17
N ILE A 285 -5.47 -11.10 0.76
CA ILE A 285 -6.61 -10.18 0.73
C ILE A 285 -6.44 -9.10 -0.36
N CYS A 286 -5.24 -8.91 -0.90
CA CYS A 286 -5.01 -7.96 -1.98
C CYS A 286 -5.63 -8.50 -3.29
N PRO A 287 -6.20 -7.60 -4.12
CA PRO A 287 -6.74 -7.97 -5.43
C PRO A 287 -5.63 -8.51 -6.35
N PRO A 288 -5.96 -9.36 -7.34
CA PRO A 288 -4.99 -10.02 -8.22
C PRO A 288 -3.91 -9.10 -8.81
N PRO A 289 -4.22 -7.90 -9.36
CA PRO A 289 -3.19 -7.05 -9.95
C PRO A 289 -2.14 -6.59 -8.94
N LEU A 290 -2.54 -6.27 -7.70
CA LEU A 290 -1.59 -5.90 -6.65
C LEU A 290 -0.73 -7.08 -6.18
N ARG A 291 -1.27 -8.30 -6.20
CA ARG A 291 -0.48 -9.51 -5.89
C ARG A 291 0.62 -9.74 -6.92
N ASP A 292 0.31 -9.51 -8.19
CA ASP A 292 1.27 -9.64 -9.28
C ASP A 292 2.40 -8.61 -9.14
N VAL A 293 2.06 -7.37 -8.78
CA VAL A 293 3.06 -6.33 -8.44
C VAL A 293 3.97 -6.85 -7.32
N MET A 294 3.41 -7.33 -6.21
CA MET A 294 4.21 -7.84 -5.08
C MET A 294 5.17 -8.96 -5.49
N LEU A 295 4.69 -9.93 -6.26
CA LEU A 295 5.49 -11.08 -6.70
C LEU A 295 6.57 -10.69 -7.72
N LYS A 296 6.28 -9.73 -8.60
CA LYS A 296 7.24 -9.21 -9.58
C LYS A 296 8.31 -8.32 -8.93
N THR A 297 7.96 -7.53 -7.91
CA THR A 297 8.87 -6.61 -7.21
C THR A 297 9.71 -7.29 -6.13
N PHE A 298 9.24 -8.40 -5.54
CA PHE A 298 9.96 -9.10 -4.47
C PHE A 298 11.44 -9.44 -4.80
N PRO A 299 11.78 -9.96 -6.00
CA PRO A 299 13.16 -10.23 -6.39
C PRO A 299 14.08 -9.01 -6.35
N ASP A 300 13.57 -7.81 -6.69
CA ASP A 300 14.37 -6.58 -6.80
C ASP A 300 14.94 -6.13 -5.44
N TYR A 301 14.23 -6.46 -4.36
CA TYR A 301 14.64 -6.13 -2.99
C TYR A 301 15.24 -7.34 -2.25
N TYR A 302 15.31 -8.51 -2.87
CA TYR A 302 15.69 -9.76 -2.18
C TYR A 302 17.02 -9.66 -1.46
N ASP A 303 18.04 -9.15 -2.15
CA ASP A 303 19.40 -9.08 -1.61
C ASP A 303 19.47 -8.12 -0.42
N LYS A 304 18.65 -7.07 -0.40
CA LYS A 304 18.52 -6.15 0.74
C LYS A 304 17.88 -6.85 1.94
N TYR A 305 16.80 -7.61 1.73
CA TYR A 305 16.18 -8.40 2.80
C TYR A 305 17.16 -9.40 3.41
N GLU A 306 17.89 -10.14 2.56
CA GLU A 306 18.88 -11.12 3.03
C GLU A 306 20.01 -10.43 3.82
N ALA A 307 20.54 -9.31 3.32
CA ALA A 307 21.59 -8.55 4.00
C ALA A 307 21.16 -8.09 5.40
N VAL A 308 19.94 -7.54 5.54
CA VAL A 308 19.39 -7.12 6.82
C VAL A 308 19.26 -8.30 7.78
N VAL A 309 18.70 -9.41 7.33
CA VAL A 309 18.47 -10.59 8.18
C VAL A 309 19.77 -11.24 8.62
N VAL A 310 20.76 -11.35 7.72
CA VAL A 310 22.08 -11.89 8.04
C VAL A 310 22.83 -10.99 9.03
N SER A 311 22.79 -9.68 8.83
CA SER A 311 23.49 -8.71 9.69
C SER A 311 22.95 -8.67 11.12
N ASN A 312 21.70 -9.10 11.32
CA ASN A 312 21.02 -9.10 12.62
C ASN A 312 20.76 -10.51 13.17
N GLU A 313 21.41 -11.54 12.62
CA GLU A 313 21.13 -12.94 12.99
C GLU A 313 21.38 -13.21 14.49
N ASP A 314 22.34 -12.51 15.10
CA ASP A 314 22.74 -12.61 16.52
C ASP A 314 21.68 -12.05 17.49
N LEU A 315 20.73 -11.26 16.98
CA LEU A 315 19.60 -10.77 17.77
C LEU A 315 18.51 -11.84 17.94
N THR A 316 18.55 -12.94 17.20
CA THR A 316 17.53 -14.00 17.28
C THR A 316 17.35 -14.51 18.72
N GLY A 317 16.09 -14.52 19.18
CA GLY A 317 15.71 -14.93 20.54
C GLY A 317 15.77 -13.80 21.58
N ARG A 318 16.34 -12.64 21.25
CA ARG A 318 16.27 -11.46 22.13
C ARG A 318 14.89 -10.83 22.07
N SER A 319 14.43 -10.31 23.21
CA SER A 319 13.16 -9.58 23.30
C SER A 319 13.25 -8.27 22.54
N MET A 320 12.17 -7.91 21.84
CA MET A 320 12.00 -6.57 21.27
C MET A 320 11.64 -5.60 22.38
N GLU A 321 12.59 -4.75 22.75
CA GLU A 321 12.39 -3.69 23.74
C GLU A 321 11.86 -2.42 23.06
N ASP A 322 10.54 -2.34 22.91
CA ASP A 322 9.88 -1.17 22.32
C ASP A 322 10.00 0.04 23.27
N PRO A 323 10.59 1.17 22.84
CA PRO A 323 10.65 2.40 23.62
C PRO A 323 9.30 2.93 24.10
N PHE A 324 8.21 2.65 23.35
CA PHE A 324 6.85 3.04 23.71
C PHE A 324 6.19 2.09 24.73
N GLY A 325 6.93 1.10 25.25
CA GLY A 325 6.45 0.14 26.24
C GLY A 325 5.45 -0.88 25.70
N THR A 326 5.24 -0.94 24.39
CA THR A 326 4.37 -1.93 23.76
C THR A 326 5.01 -3.31 23.88
N ARG A 327 4.25 -4.31 24.35
CA ARG A 327 4.74 -5.68 24.40
C ARG A 327 4.86 -6.24 23.00
N ARG A 328 6.09 -6.57 22.62
CA ARG A 328 6.42 -7.23 21.36
C ARG A 328 7.01 -8.60 21.59
N GLY A 329 7.16 -9.36 20.51
CA GLY A 329 7.76 -10.68 20.52
C GLY A 329 9.28 -10.65 20.67
N GLN A 330 9.92 -11.72 20.20
CA GLN A 330 11.37 -11.82 20.09
C GLN A 330 11.78 -11.69 18.64
N PHE A 331 13.01 -11.25 18.39
CA PHE A 331 13.58 -11.29 17.04
C PHE A 331 13.73 -12.73 16.56
N GLN A 332 13.38 -12.99 15.31
CA GLN A 332 13.35 -14.31 14.68
C GLN A 332 14.13 -14.34 13.36
N TYR A 333 15.23 -13.59 13.26
CA TYR A 333 16.02 -13.45 12.03
C TYR A 333 16.46 -14.80 11.42
N LYS A 334 16.89 -15.79 12.22
CA LYS A 334 17.20 -17.13 11.69
C LYS A 334 16.02 -17.81 11.00
N THR A 335 14.81 -17.62 11.52
CA THR A 335 13.58 -18.15 10.92
C THR A 335 13.23 -17.37 9.65
N LEU A 336 13.33 -16.03 9.70
CA LEU A 336 13.10 -15.17 8.53
C LEU A 336 14.06 -15.49 7.38
N LEU A 337 15.33 -15.79 7.66
CA LEU A 337 16.30 -16.15 6.62
C LEU A 337 15.89 -17.42 5.87
N LYS A 338 15.44 -18.44 6.62
CA LYS A 338 14.93 -19.69 6.03
C LYS A 338 13.68 -19.44 5.20
N ARG A 339 12.76 -18.61 5.69
CA ARG A 339 11.53 -18.22 4.98
C ARG A 339 11.85 -17.49 3.67
N LEU A 340 12.67 -16.44 3.71
CA LEU A 340 13.08 -15.67 2.53
C LEU A 340 13.71 -16.56 1.45
N ARG A 341 14.64 -17.45 1.83
CA ARG A 341 15.27 -18.39 0.88
C ARG A 341 14.26 -19.35 0.23
N ALA A 342 13.32 -19.87 1.01
CA ALA A 342 12.25 -20.70 0.47
C ALA A 342 11.33 -19.89 -0.47
N LEU A 343 11.01 -18.65 -0.11
CA LEU A 343 10.18 -17.76 -0.94
C LEU A 343 10.88 -17.38 -2.25
N LYS A 344 12.20 -17.15 -2.25
CA LYS A 344 12.98 -16.86 -3.46
C LYS A 344 12.73 -17.91 -4.55
N GLY A 345 12.87 -19.19 -4.19
CA GLY A 345 12.65 -20.30 -5.13
C GLY A 345 11.21 -20.34 -5.63
N ARG A 346 10.23 -20.23 -4.71
CA ARG A 346 8.81 -20.27 -5.08
C ARG A 346 8.37 -19.11 -5.98
N VAL A 347 8.89 -17.90 -5.75
CA VAL A 347 8.61 -16.73 -6.59
C VAL A 347 9.25 -16.91 -7.97
N GLN A 348 10.48 -17.44 -8.04
CA GLN A 348 11.13 -17.76 -9.32
C GLN A 348 10.33 -18.77 -10.14
N ASP A 349 9.83 -19.83 -9.50
CA ASP A 349 8.96 -20.83 -10.14
C ASP A 349 7.66 -20.19 -10.66
N TRP A 350 7.05 -19.31 -9.85
CA TRP A 350 5.84 -18.58 -10.24
C TRP A 350 6.08 -17.63 -11.43
N LEU A 351 7.20 -16.91 -11.43
CA LEU A 351 7.57 -16.01 -12.54
C LEU A 351 7.79 -16.78 -13.83
N LYS A 352 8.47 -17.94 -13.76
CA LYS A 352 8.68 -18.82 -14.90
C LYS A 352 7.35 -19.34 -15.48
N ALA A 353 6.48 -19.87 -14.62
CA ALA A 353 5.16 -20.36 -15.03
C ALA A 353 4.25 -19.26 -15.61
N THR A 354 4.45 -18.00 -15.19
CA THR A 354 3.68 -16.86 -15.72
C THR A 354 4.16 -16.45 -17.10
N ARG A 355 5.47 -16.46 -17.37
CA ARG A 355 6.04 -16.22 -18.71
C ARG A 355 5.61 -17.27 -19.72
N GLU A 356 5.60 -18.55 -19.32
CA GLU A 356 5.16 -19.66 -20.18
C GLU A 356 3.65 -19.62 -20.52
N ARG A 357 2.84 -18.82 -19.82
CA ARG A 357 1.41 -18.64 -20.11
C ARG A 357 1.11 -17.43 -21.00
N SER A 358 2.05 -16.49 -21.09
CA SER A 358 1.94 -15.31 -21.95
C SER A 358 2.53 -15.53 -23.35
N GLU A 359 3.31 -16.60 -23.52
CA GLU A 359 3.78 -17.14 -24.82
C GLU A 359 2.76 -18.14 -25.38
#